data_AF-A0A919ENY4-F1
#
_entry.id   AF-A0A919ENY4-F1
#
_cell.length_a   1.000
_cell.length_b   1.000
_cell.length_c   1.000
_cell.angle_alpha   90.00
_cell.angle_beta   90.00
_cell.angle_gamma   90.00
#
_symmetry.space_group_name_H-M   'P 1'
#
loop_
_entity.id
_entity.type
_entity.pdbx_description
1 polymer ?
#
loop_
_entity_poly.entity_id
_entity_poly.type
_entity_poly.pdbx_seq_one_letter_code
_entity_poly.pdbx_strand_id
1 'polypeptide(L)' 'MFTSPFERRLGGHSFLCLGFDHKKEVFICRNSLGADFGDNGDCYIPYSYITGSHFDDNGNLTANTFSFWRFSVDN' A
#
# COMPACT_ATOMS: atom_id res chain seq x y z
N MET A 1 -3.34 -5.96 4.19
CA MET A 1 -3.68 -6.52 2.85
C MET A 1 -2.69 -7.62 2.52
N PHE A 2 -3.17 -8.81 2.15
CA PHE A 2 -2.33 -9.88 1.59
C PHE A 2 -2.82 -10.12 0.17
N THR A 3 -1.98 -9.87 -0.83
CA THR A 3 -2.32 -10.12 -2.23
C THR A 3 -1.53 -11.31 -2.72
N SER A 4 -2.16 -12.22 -3.46
CA SER A 4 -1.44 -13.29 -4.14
C SER A 4 -0.53 -12.70 -5.23
N PRO A 5 0.68 -13.24 -5.46
CA PRO A 5 1.53 -12.80 -6.56
C PRO A 5 0.92 -13.05 -7.95
N PHE A 6 -0.10 -13.91 -8.04
CA PHE A 6 -0.87 -14.19 -9.25
C PHE A 6 -2.20 -13.42 -9.33
N GLU A 7 -2.48 -12.55 -8.35
CA GLU A 7 -3.69 -11.74 -8.36
C GLU A 7 -3.56 -10.58 -9.36
N ARG A 8 -4.52 -10.48 -10.28
CA ARG A 8 -4.53 -9.43 -11.30
C ARG A 8 -4.64 -8.05 -10.65
N ARG A 9 -3.73 -7.13 -11.00
CA ARG A 9 -3.79 -5.74 -10.56
C ARG A 9 -4.88 -4.99 -11.34
N LEU A 10 -5.83 -4.40 -10.63
CA LEU A 10 -6.99 -3.71 -11.25
C LEU A 10 -6.78 -2.20 -11.44
N GLY A 11 -5.80 -1.61 -10.76
CA GLY A 11 -5.52 -0.19 -10.82
C GLY A 11 -4.60 0.28 -9.71
N GLY A 12 -4.34 1.59 -9.69
CA GLY A 12 -3.62 2.27 -8.61
C GLY A 12 -4.58 2.96 -7.65
N HIS A 13 -4.23 2.98 -6.36
CA HIS A 13 -4.95 3.70 -5.32
C HIS A 13 -3.96 4.45 -4.44
N SER A 14 -4.29 5.68 -4.05
CA SER A 14 -3.44 6.49 -3.17
C SER A 14 -3.98 6.51 -1.75
N PHE A 15 -3.07 6.58 -0.80
CA PHE A 15 -3.37 6.63 0.63
C PHE A 15 -2.47 7.68 1.27
N LEU A 16 -2.85 8.19 2.44
CA LEU A 16 -1.99 9.03 3.26
C LEU A 16 -1.24 8.15 4.26
N CYS A 17 0.09 8.10 4.17
CA CYS A 17 0.91 7.41 5.17
C CYS A 17 0.94 8.22 6.47
N LEU A 18 0.44 7.63 7.55
CA LEU A 18 0.41 8.24 8.89
C LEU A 18 1.62 7.86 9.73
N GLY A 19 2.26 6.72 9.43
CA GLY A 19 3.41 6.23 10.18
C GLY A 19 3.70 4.75 9.89
N PHE A 20 4.43 4.11 10.80
CA PHE A 20 4.80 2.69 10.68
C PHE A 20 4.91 2.01 12.05
N ASP A 21 4.78 0.69 12.07
CA ASP A 21 5.07 -0.17 13.24
C ASP A 21 6.12 -1.20 12.83
N HIS A 22 7.34 -1.07 13.37
CA HIS A 22 8.43 -2.00 13.07
C HIS A 22 8.25 -3.39 13.68
N LYS A 23 7.54 -3.53 14.81
CA LYS A 23 7.31 -4.86 15.40
C LYS A 23 6.38 -5.70 14.54
N LYS A 24 5.44 -5.02 13.87
CA LYS A 24 4.47 -5.63 12.95
C LYS A 24 4.90 -5.57 11.49
N GLU A 25 5.98 -4.85 11.18
CA GLU A 25 6.50 -4.61 9.83
C GLU A 25 5.44 -4.05 8.86
N VAL A 26 4.68 -3.05 9.31
CA VAL A 26 3.61 -2.41 8.52
C VAL A 26 3.73 -0.89 8.49
N PHE A 27 3.33 -0.31 7.36
CA PHE A 27 2.92 1.09 7.27
C PHE A 27 1.46 1.23 7.68
N ILE A 28 1.16 2.33 8.37
CA ILE A 28 -0.20 2.72 8.77
C ILE A 28 -0.64 3.80 7.80
N CYS A 29 -1.72 3.55 7.07
CA CYS A 29 -2.19 4.43 6.02
C CYS A 29 -3.68 4.76 6.20
N ARG A 30 -4.05 6.03 6.07
CA ARG A 30 -5.45 6.47 6.01
C ARG A 30 -6.00 6.28 4.60
N ASN A 31 -7.13 5.58 4.49
CA ASN A 31 -7.86 5.44 3.25
C ASN A 31 -9.01 6.47 3.15
N SER A 32 -9.60 6.59 1.96
CA SER A 32 -10.74 7.46 1.63
C SER A 32 -12.07 6.71 1.50
N LEU A 33 -12.15 5.45 1.96
CA LEU A 33 -13.36 4.61 1.89
C LEU A 33 -14.32 4.78 3.09
N GLY A 34 -14.12 5.81 3.93
CA GLY A 34 -14.94 6.06 5.12
C GLY A 34 -14.44 5.34 6.38
N ALA A 35 -15.04 5.66 7.53
CA ALA A 35 -14.61 5.17 8.84
C ALA A 35 -14.95 3.69 9.08
N ASP A 36 -15.95 3.14 8.38
CA ASP A 36 -16.36 1.74 8.52
C ASP A 36 -15.38 0.76 7.85
N PHE A 37 -14.41 1.28 7.09
CA PHE A 37 -13.38 0.47 6.45
C PHE A 37 -12.18 0.23 7.37
N GLY A 38 -11.74 -1.03 7.47
CA GLY A 38 -10.51 -1.38 8.17
C GLY A 38 -10.59 -1.10 9.67
N ASP A 39 -9.60 -0.39 10.20
CA ASP A 39 -9.59 0.11 11.58
C ASP A 39 -9.89 1.62 11.56
N ASN A 40 -11.17 1.98 11.68
CA ASN A 40 -11.63 3.38 11.72
C ASN A 40 -11.16 4.21 10.49
N GLY A 41 -11.14 3.61 9.31
CA GLY A 41 -10.69 4.19 8.05
C GLY A 41 -9.19 4.00 7.75
N ASP A 42 -8.42 3.43 8.67
CA ASP A 42 -7.01 3.09 8.47
C ASP A 42 -6.82 1.67 7.94
N CYS A 43 -5.75 1.49 7.18
CA CYS A 43 -5.28 0.20 6.72
C CYS A 43 -3.79 0.01 7.01
N TYR A 44 -3.40 -1.26 7.12
CA TYR A 44 -2.03 -1.66 7.39
C TYR A 44 -1.44 -2.33 6.15
N ILE A 45 -0.34 -1.77 5.66
CA ILE A 45 0.36 -2.22 4.46
C ILE A 45 1.69 -2.85 4.90
N PRO A 46 1.88 -4.17 4.73
CA PRO A 46 3.14 -4.83 5.06
C PRO A 46 4.32 -4.27 4.26
N TYR A 47 5.50 -4.19 4.86
CA TYR A 47 6.72 -3.79 4.15
C TYR A 47 7.00 -4.67 2.94
N SER A 48 6.76 -5.98 3.08
CA SER A 48 6.91 -6.98 2.03
C SER A 48 5.96 -6.75 0.83
N TYR A 49 4.82 -6.09 1.04
CA TYR A 49 3.96 -5.68 -0.06
C TYR A 49 4.62 -4.56 -0.87
N ILE A 50 5.28 -3.61 -0.21
CA ILE A 50 5.94 -2.50 -0.87
C ILE A 50 7.19 -2.95 -1.64
N THR A 51 7.98 -3.84 -1.06
CA THR A 51 9.24 -4.33 -1.64
C THR A 51 9.08 -5.58 -2.50
N GLY A 52 7.87 -6.15 -2.58
CA GLY A 52 7.59 -7.39 -3.29
C GLY A 52 7.39 -7.24 -4.79
N SER A 53 7.08 -8.37 -5.44
CA SER A 53 6.81 -8.47 -6.88
C SER A 53 5.52 -9.26 -7.15
N HIS A 54 4.97 -9.11 -8.36
CA HIS A 54 3.82 -9.86 -8.85
C HIS A 54 4.02 -10.27 -10.32
N PHE A 55 3.22 -11.22 -10.80
CA PHE A 55 3.19 -11.56 -12.23
C PHE A 55 2.24 -10.62 -12.97
N ASP A 56 2.70 -10.03 -14.07
CA ASP A 56 1.86 -9.22 -14.95
C ASP A 56 0.94 -10.10 -15.83
N ASP A 57 0.07 -9.47 -16.63
CA ASP A 57 -0.86 -10.18 -17.52
C ASP A 57 -0.14 -11.02 -18.61
N ASN A 58 1.16 -10.80 -18.84
CA ASN A 58 2.00 -11.57 -19.76
C ASN A 58 2.81 -12.67 -19.05
N GLY A 59 2.66 -12.83 -17.73
CA GLY A 59 3.39 -13.80 -16.93
C GLY A 59 4.82 -13.38 -16.56
N ASN A 60 5.19 -12.11 -16.72
CA ASN A 60 6.49 -11.60 -16.30
C ASN A 60 6.46 -11.19 -14.84
N LEU A 61 7.52 -11.53 -14.10
CA LEU A 61 7.71 -11.05 -12.74
C LEU A 61 8.08 -9.56 -12.74
N THR A 62 7.23 -8.73 -12.12
CA THR A 62 7.35 -7.27 -12.08
C THR A 62 7.31 -6.79 -10.63
N ALA A 63 8.22 -5.88 -10.26
CA ALA A 63 8.24 -5.28 -8.93
C ALA A 63 6.97 -4.45 -8.67
N ASN A 64 6.45 -4.48 -7.45
CA ASN A 64 5.37 -3.59 -7.07
C ASN A 64 5.87 -2.13 -7.12
N THR A 65 5.10 -1.27 -7.76
CA THR A 65 5.47 0.13 -7.97
C THR A 65 4.72 1.03 -7.00
N PHE A 66 5.45 1.83 -6.23
CA PHE A 66 4.90 2.85 -5.33
C PHE A 66 5.55 4.18 -5.64
N SER A 67 4.74 5.24 -5.65
CA SER A 67 5.22 6.61 -5.64
C SER A 67 4.82 7.26 -4.33
N PHE A 68 5.71 8.07 -3.78
CA PHE A 68 5.46 8.86 -2.58
C PHE A 68 5.65 10.34 -2.90
N TRP A 69 4.76 11.16 -2.36
CA TRP A 69 4.82 12.61 -2.49
C TRP A 69 4.94 13.19 -1.09
N ARG A 70 6.02 13.93 -0.83
CA ARG A 70 6.21 14.64 0.43
C ARG A 70 5.60 16.02 0.29
N PHE A 71 4.55 16.28 1.06
CA PHE A 71 4.05 17.64 1.23
C PHE A 71 4.90 18.32 2.32
N SER A 72 5.66 19.35 1.94
CA SER A 72 6.15 20.35 2.88
C SER A 72 5.21 21.55 2.82
N VAL A 73 4.88 22.11 3.99
CA VAL A 73 4.34 23.47 4.06
C VAL A 73 5.55 24.35 4.25
N ASP A 74 5.93 25.07 3.19
CA ASP A 74 6.91 26.14 3.30
C ASP A 74 6.21 27.29 4.03
N ASN A 75 6.71 27.68 5.20
CA ASN A 75 6.23 28.83 5.97
C ASN A 75 7.20 30.00 5.86
#